data_AF-A0A2T6APK6-F1
#
_entry.id   AF-A0A2T6APK6-F1
#
_cell.length_a   1.000
_cell.length_b   1.000
_cell.length_c   1.000
_cell.angle_alpha   90.00
_cell.angle_beta   90.00
_cell.angle_gamma   90.00
#
_symmetry.space_group_name_H-M   'P 1'
#
loop_
_entity.id
_entity.type
_entity.pdbx_description
1 polymer ?
#
loop_
_entity_poly.entity_id
_entity_poly.type
_entity_poly.pdbx_seq_one_letter_code
_entity_poly.pdbx_strand_id
1 'polypeptide(L)'
;MSYHVEALCDRRRFGSAARKQIAMYLANKASDDGAGIWCSKHTIARHTELSLATVKRTIRDFLDEGLLVETGERRPCDHGHTVVYRLVLEAVSELESLLPQKVSKETGVTVNPVHDDTPRGGHGDPSTGFTTTP
;
A
#
# COMPACT_ATOMS: atom_id res chain seq x y z
N MET A 1 5.52 0.99 12.78
CA MET A 1 4.74 1.76 11.81
C MET A 1 5.57 1.83 10.54
N SER A 2 5.21 1.05 9.53
CA SER A 2 5.94 0.95 8.25
C SER A 2 5.03 1.28 7.09
N TYR A 3 5.33 2.37 6.39
CA TYR A 3 4.62 2.71 5.15
C TYR A 3 4.82 1.63 4.07
N HIS A 4 5.98 0.97 4.05
CA HIS A 4 6.30 -0.06 3.07
C HIS A 4 5.41 -1.28 3.20
N VAL A 5 5.19 -1.76 4.43
CA VAL A 5 4.31 -2.91 4.69
C VAL A 5 2.85 -2.57 4.41
N GLU A 6 2.40 -1.37 4.80
CA GLU A 6 1.05 -0.90 4.46
C GLU A 6 0.82 -0.82 2.96
N ALA A 7 1.75 -0.21 2.21
CA ALA A 7 1.65 -0.09 0.75
C ALA A 7 1.69 -1.46 0.05
N LEU A 8 2.45 -2.42 0.58
CA LEU A 8 2.43 -3.81 0.09
C LEU A 8 1.04 -4.42 0.28
N CYS A 9 0.50 -4.37 1.50
CA CYS A 9 -0.82 -4.89 1.80
C CYS A 9 -1.92 -4.22 0.97
N ASP A 10 -1.86 -2.89 0.78
CA ASP A 10 -2.84 -2.11 0.01
C ASP A 10 -2.97 -2.61 -1.43
N ARG A 11 -1.87 -3.01 -2.06
CA ARG A 11 -1.83 -3.46 -3.46
C ARG A 11 -2.23 -4.92 -3.68
N ARG A 12 -2.63 -5.63 -2.62
CA ARG A 12 -2.92 -7.08 -2.62
C ARG A 12 -4.37 -7.39 -2.28
N ARG A 13 -4.92 -8.45 -2.87
CA ARG A 13 -6.30 -8.91 -2.62
C ARG A 13 -6.32 -9.92 -1.47
N PHE A 14 -7.06 -9.60 -0.41
CA PHE A 14 -7.22 -10.46 0.78
C PHE A 14 -8.53 -11.27 0.80
N GLY A 15 -9.27 -11.29 -0.31
CA GLY A 15 -10.51 -12.06 -0.48
C GLY A 15 -11.79 -11.40 0.08
N SER A 16 -11.72 -10.64 1.17
CA SER A 16 -12.88 -9.90 1.71
C SER A 16 -12.49 -8.55 2.34
N ALA A 17 -13.48 -7.66 2.47
CA ALA A 17 -13.29 -6.34 3.10
C ALA A 17 -12.80 -6.46 4.56
N ALA A 18 -13.39 -7.36 5.35
CA ALA A 18 -12.99 -7.60 6.73
C ALA A 18 -11.55 -8.12 6.84
N ARG A 19 -11.15 -9.06 5.97
CA ARG A 19 -9.78 -9.58 5.92
C ARG A 19 -8.79 -8.48 5.55
N LYS A 20 -9.10 -7.71 4.51
CA LYS A 20 -8.30 -6.56 4.07
C LYS A 20 -8.13 -5.54 5.19
N GLN A 21 -9.21 -5.16 5.87
CA GLN A 21 -9.16 -4.16 6.95
C GLN A 21 -8.29 -4.62 8.13
N ILE A 22 -8.41 -5.89 8.54
CA ILE A 22 -7.55 -6.46 9.57
C ILE A 22 -6.09 -6.47 9.10
N ALA A 23 -5.82 -6.92 7.87
CA ALA A 23 -4.46 -6.94 7.31
C ALA A 23 -3.84 -5.54 7.26
N MET A 24 -4.58 -4.52 6.83
CA MET A 24 -4.13 -3.13 6.81
C MET A 24 -3.85 -2.62 8.23
N TYR A 25 -4.71 -2.92 9.19
CA TYR A 25 -4.47 -2.55 10.59
C TYR A 25 -3.20 -3.21 11.15
N LEU A 26 -2.98 -4.50 10.87
CA LEU A 26 -1.77 -5.22 11.28
C LEU A 26 -0.51 -4.65 10.62
N ALA A 27 -0.58 -4.37 9.31
CA ALA A 27 0.50 -3.77 8.53
C ALA A 27 0.92 -2.42 9.12
N ASN A 28 -0.05 -1.59 9.47
CA ASN A 28 0.20 -0.31 10.12
C ASN A 28 0.98 -0.48 11.43
N LYS A 29 0.74 -1.55 12.18
CA LYS A 29 1.43 -1.81 13.45
C LYS A 29 2.78 -2.50 13.28
N ALA A 30 3.07 -3.05 12.11
CA ALA A 30 4.31 -3.75 11.84
C ALA A 30 5.52 -2.80 11.71
N SER A 31 6.70 -3.39 11.90
CA SER A 31 8.00 -2.88 11.46
C SER A 31 8.24 -3.18 9.98
N ASP A 32 9.31 -2.65 9.37
CA ASP A 32 9.61 -2.84 7.95
C ASP A 32 9.83 -4.30 7.54
N ASP A 33 10.19 -5.17 8.50
CA ASP A 33 10.36 -6.62 8.32
C ASP A 33 9.06 -7.42 8.59
N GLY A 34 7.94 -6.72 8.77
CA GLY A 34 6.64 -7.30 9.10
C GLY A 34 6.46 -7.67 10.57
N ALA A 35 7.48 -7.54 11.43
CA ALA A 35 7.42 -7.94 12.85
C ALA A 35 6.82 -6.86 13.77
N GLY A 36 6.84 -7.13 15.08
CA GLY A 36 6.55 -6.11 16.10
C GLY A 36 5.06 -5.81 16.29
N ILE A 37 4.17 -6.70 15.83
CA ILE A 37 2.73 -6.52 15.98
C ILE A 37 2.32 -6.99 17.38
N TRP A 38 2.05 -6.04 18.28
CA TRP A 38 1.68 -6.31 19.68
C TRP A 38 0.21 -6.11 20.00
N CYS A 39 -0.67 -6.02 18.99
CA CYS A 39 -2.07 -5.74 19.23
C CYS A 39 -2.81 -6.98 19.73
N SER A 40 -3.56 -6.83 20.82
CA SER A 40 -4.49 -7.87 21.28
C SER A 40 -5.65 -8.05 20.28
N LYS A 41 -6.27 -9.23 20.27
CA LYS A 41 -7.45 -9.50 19.42
C LYS A 41 -8.63 -8.57 19.72
N HIS A 42 -8.80 -8.13 20.97
CA HIS A 42 -9.83 -7.14 21.35
C HIS A 42 -9.49 -5.74 20.84
N THR A 43 -8.22 -5.34 20.90
CA THR A 43 -7.73 -4.07 20.35
C THR A 43 -7.98 -4.02 18.86
N ILE A 44 -7.64 -5.09 18.13
CA ILE A 44 -7.91 -5.20 16.70
C ILE A 44 -9.42 -5.03 16.44
N ALA A 45 -10.27 -5.80 17.13
CA ALA A 45 -11.73 -5.71 16.97
C ALA A 45 -12.28 -4.30 17.18
N ARG A 46 -11.83 -3.60 18.22
CA ARG A 46 -12.24 -2.22 18.52
C ARG A 46 -11.81 -1.25 17.41
N HIS A 47 -10.57 -1.35 16.95
CA HIS A 47 -10.04 -0.41 15.95
C HIS A 47 -10.51 -0.70 14.52
N THR A 48 -10.83 -1.95 14.21
CA THR A 48 -11.39 -2.31 12.91
C THR A 48 -12.93 -2.27 12.92
N GLU A 49 -13.56 -1.97 14.06
CA GLU A 49 -15.03 -2.00 14.21
C GLU A 49 -15.66 -3.34 13.78
N LEU A 50 -14.93 -4.44 13.98
CA LEU A 50 -15.38 -5.80 13.65
C LEU A 50 -15.70 -6.57 14.92
N SER A 51 -16.56 -7.57 14.80
CA SER A 51 -16.82 -8.48 15.91
C SER A 51 -15.56 -9.26 16.29
N LEU A 52 -15.37 -9.52 17.60
CA LEU A 52 -14.25 -10.31 18.08
C LEU A 52 -14.20 -11.71 17.43
N ALA A 53 -15.35 -12.30 17.15
CA ALA A 53 -15.45 -13.58 16.45
C ALA A 53 -14.87 -13.50 15.02
N THR A 54 -15.13 -12.42 14.29
CA THR A 54 -14.56 -12.18 12.96
C THR A 54 -13.05 -12.01 13.04
N VAL A 55 -12.55 -11.21 13.98
CA VAL A 55 -11.10 -11.06 14.18
C VAL A 55 -10.45 -12.39 14.52
N LYS A 56 -11.00 -13.15 15.48
CA LYS A 56 -10.46 -14.47 15.86
C LYS A 56 -10.43 -15.44 14.68
N ARG A 57 -11.45 -15.44 13.81
CA ARG A 57 -11.49 -16.28 12.61
C ARG A 57 -10.44 -15.83 11.61
N THR A 58 -10.45 -14.57 11.20
CA THR A 58 -9.49 -14.03 10.24
C THR A 58 -8.03 -14.22 10.66
N ILE A 59 -7.73 -14.02 11.95
CA ILE A 59 -6.36 -14.25 12.47
C ILE A 59 -5.98 -15.73 12.36
N ARG A 60 -6.89 -16.67 12.65
CA ARG A 60 -6.64 -18.10 12.44
C ARG A 60 -6.41 -18.41 10.97
N ASP A 61 -7.27 -17.91 10.10
CA ASP A 61 -7.13 -18.12 8.65
C ASP A 61 -5.77 -17.58 8.15
N PHE A 62 -5.33 -16.40 8.61
CA PHE A 62 -4.02 -15.86 8.26
C PHE A 62 -2.85 -16.69 8.79
N LEU A 63 -2.97 -17.31 9.97
CA LEU A 63 -1.97 -18.22 10.52
C LEU A 63 -1.94 -19.52 9.70
N ASP A 64 -3.10 -20.08 9.37
CA ASP A 64 -3.24 -21.32 8.60
C ASP A 64 -2.73 -21.15 7.16
N GLU A 65 -2.96 -19.98 6.55
CA GLU A 65 -2.46 -19.61 5.22
C GLU A 65 -0.98 -19.18 5.22
N GLY A 66 -0.35 -19.03 6.39
CA GLY A 66 1.04 -18.57 6.50
C GLY A 66 1.25 -17.08 6.20
N LEU A 67 0.18 -16.27 6.13
CA LEU A 67 0.27 -14.81 5.99
C LEU A 67 0.73 -14.12 7.28
N LEU A 68 0.48 -14.77 8.42
CA LEU A 68 0.86 -14.32 9.75
C LEU A 68 1.57 -15.45 10.49
N VAL A 69 2.52 -15.13 11.35
CA VAL A 69 3.13 -16.09 12.28
C VAL A 69 3.20 -15.51 13.68
N GLU A 70 3.04 -16.37 14.68
CA GLU A 70 3.31 -16.03 16.08
C GLU A 70 4.81 -16.14 16.34
N THR A 71 5.47 -15.08 16.81
CA THR A 71 6.93 -15.07 17.01
C THR A 71 7.34 -15.66 18.36
N GLY A 72 6.41 -16.17 19.16
CA GLY A 72 6.66 -16.79 20.47
C GLY A 72 7.03 -15.80 21.58
N GLU A 73 7.36 -14.55 21.25
CA GLU A 73 7.56 -13.49 22.23
C GLU A 73 6.24 -13.20 22.94
N ARG A 74 6.23 -13.42 24.26
CA ARG A 74 5.09 -13.09 25.12
C ARG A 74 5.46 -11.87 25.93
N ARG A 75 4.81 -10.74 25.65
CA ARG A 75 4.95 -9.54 26.50
C ARG A 75 3.97 -9.65 27.67
N PRO A 76 4.40 -9.36 28.91
CA PRO A 76 3.48 -9.23 30.03
C PRO A 76 2.52 -8.06 29.77
N CYS A 77 1.24 -8.27 30.01
CA CYS A 77 0.21 -7.23 30.01
C CYS A 77 -0.69 -7.41 31.23
N ASP A 78 -1.43 -6.36 31.61
CA ASP A 78 -2.20 -6.29 32.87
C ASP A 78 -3.20 -7.45 33.08
N HIS A 79 -3.55 -8.18 32.01
CA HIS A 79 -4.47 -9.33 32.04
C HIS A 79 -3.90 -10.59 31.34
N GLY A 80 -2.58 -10.73 31.23
CA GLY A 80 -1.93 -11.98 30.78
C GLY A 80 -0.74 -11.79 29.84
N HIS A 81 -0.77 -12.48 28.69
CA HIS A 81 0.26 -12.44 27.65
C HIS A 81 -0.30 -11.91 26.33
N THR A 82 0.45 -11.02 25.67
CA THR A 82 0.16 -10.64 24.29
C THR A 82 1.07 -11.39 23.35
N VAL A 83 0.48 -12.14 22.42
CA VAL A 83 1.19 -12.79 21.32
C VAL A 83 1.75 -11.71 20.41
N VAL A 84 3.05 -11.76 20.15
CA VAL A 84 3.67 -10.94 19.11
C VAL A 84 3.52 -11.66 17.77
N TYR A 85 3.00 -10.93 16.77
CA TYR A 85 2.90 -11.45 15.40
C TYR A 85 3.93 -10.83 14.47
N ARG A 86 4.20 -11.55 13.38
CA ARG A 86 4.91 -11.07 12.20
C ARG A 86 4.05 -11.34 10.97
N LEU A 87 3.86 -10.33 10.13
CA LEU A 87 3.35 -10.49 8.76
C LEU A 87 4.44 -11.09 7.89
N VAL A 88 4.12 -12.16 7.17
CA VAL A 88 5.06 -12.81 6.25
C VAL A 88 5.00 -12.06 4.92
N LEU A 89 5.91 -11.10 4.74
CA LEU A 89 5.88 -10.19 3.59
C LEU A 89 6.00 -10.92 2.25
N GLU A 90 6.73 -12.03 2.22
CA GLU A 90 6.87 -12.88 1.02
C GLU A 90 5.52 -13.49 0.62
N ALA A 91 4.82 -14.14 1.56
CA ALA A 91 3.50 -14.70 1.32
C ALA A 91 2.46 -13.62 0.93
N VAL A 92 2.52 -12.43 1.56
CA VAL A 92 1.67 -11.29 1.17
C VAL A 92 2.00 -10.83 -0.26
N SER A 93 3.26 -10.85 -0.66
CA SER A 93 3.70 -10.42 -1.97
C SER A 93 3.20 -11.31 -3.10
N GLU A 94 2.94 -12.59 -2.81
CA GLU A 94 2.42 -13.61 -3.73
C GLU A 94 0.89 -13.55 -3.93
N LEU A 95 0.16 -12.84 -3.06
CA LEU A 95 -1.28 -12.63 -3.24
C LEU A 95 -1.58 -11.89 -4.55
N GLU A 96 -2.80 -12.09 -5.08
CA GLU A 96 -3.28 -11.42 -6.29
C GLU A 96 -3.10 -9.90 -6.18
N SER A 97 -2.39 -9.30 -7.15
CA SER A 97 -2.17 -7.86 -7.19
C SER A 97 -3.40 -7.14 -7.75
N LEU A 98 -3.80 -6.06 -7.08
CA LEU A 98 -4.88 -5.18 -7.54
C LEU A 98 -4.41 -4.18 -8.60
N LEU A 99 -3.10 -3.98 -8.74
CA LEU A 99 -2.56 -3.10 -9.77
C LEU A 99 -2.42 -3.87 -11.08
N PRO A 100 -2.64 -3.23 -12.24
CA PRO A 100 -2.34 -3.82 -13.53
C PRO A 100 -0.88 -4.28 -13.53
N GLN A 101 -0.62 -5.53 -13.95
CA GLN A 101 0.75 -5.96 -14.20
C GLN A 101 1.36 -4.99 -15.20
N LYS A 102 2.37 -4.24 -14.76
CA LYS A 102 3.18 -3.43 -15.67
C LYS A 102 4.02 -4.43 -16.46
N VAL A 103 3.44 -4.95 -17.54
CA VAL A 103 4.22 -5.63 -18.57
C VAL A 103 5.24 -4.59 -18.98
N SER A 104 6.52 -4.85 -18.68
CA SER A 104 7.61 -4.03 -19.17
C SER A 104 7.63 -4.19 -20.68
N LYS A 105 6.81 -3.40 -21.38
CA LYS A 105 7.10 -3.08 -22.77
C LYS A 105 8.45 -2.39 -22.70
N GLU A 106 9.48 -3.05 -23.21
CA GLU A 106 10.67 -2.38 -23.70
C GLU A 106 10.17 -1.12 -24.41
N THR A 107 10.51 0.04 -23.86
CA THR A 107 10.12 1.29 -24.47
C THR A 107 10.98 1.37 -25.72
N GLY A 108 10.42 0.89 -26.84
CA GLY A 108 10.94 1.21 -28.16
C GLY A 108 11.09 2.72 -28.21
N VAL A 109 12.33 3.18 -28.28
CA VAL A 109 12.67 4.59 -28.39
C VAL A 109 12.04 5.08 -29.69
N THR A 110 10.88 5.72 -29.61
CA THR A 110 10.35 6.51 -30.73
C THR A 110 11.07 7.86 -30.69
N VAL A 111 12.20 7.95 -31.38
CA VAL A 111 12.80 9.26 -31.72
C VAL A 111 11.85 9.97 -32.67
N ASN A 112 11.29 11.11 -32.24
CA ASN A 112 10.68 12.06 -33.17
C ASN A 112 11.79 12.65 -34.06
N PRO A 113 11.68 12.61 -35.40
CA PRO A 113 12.61 13.32 -36.25
C PRO A 113 12.46 14.82 -36.01
N VAL A 114 13.56 15.50 -35.69
CA VAL A 114 13.64 16.96 -35.68
C VAL A 114 13.60 17.42 -37.13
N HIS A 115 12.59 18.20 -37.51
CA HIS A 115 12.61 18.94 -38.76
C HIS A 115 13.45 20.21 -38.56
N ASP A 116 14.61 20.26 -39.21
CA ASP A 116 15.43 21.47 -39.35
C ASP A 116 14.78 22.41 -40.37
N ASP A 117 13.77 23.16 -39.93
CA ASP A 117 13.27 24.29 -40.72
C ASP A 117 13.75 25.59 -40.08
N THR A 118 14.94 26.02 -40.50
CA THR A 118 15.37 27.42 -40.37
C THR A 118 14.77 28.22 -41.52
N PRO A 119 14.06 29.33 -41.23
CA PRO A 119 14.26 30.52 -42.05
C PRO A 119 14.66 31.74 -41.20
N ARG A 120 15.79 32.28 -41.61
CA ARG A 120 16.43 33.52 -41.18
C ARG A 120 15.58 34.75 -41.57
N GLY A 121 15.33 35.63 -40.60
CA GLY A 121 15.40 37.09 -40.76
C GLY A 121 14.08 37.88 -40.85
N GLY A 122 14.06 39.04 -40.17
CA GLY A 122 13.17 40.16 -40.51
C GLY A 122 12.72 41.02 -39.32
N HIS A 123 13.37 42.16 -39.10
CA HIS A 123 12.98 43.24 -38.18
C HIS A 123 11.56 43.79 -38.40
N GLY A 124 10.95 44.26 -37.30
CA GLY A 124 9.87 45.26 -37.36
C GLY A 124 9.01 45.30 -36.09
N ASP A 125 9.41 46.09 -35.10
CA ASP A 125 8.57 46.62 -34.02
C ASP A 125 8.19 48.07 -34.40
N PRO A 126 7.32 48.83 -33.69
CA PRO A 126 6.09 48.55 -32.93
C PRO A 126 4.90 49.43 -33.42
N SER A 127 3.64 49.16 -33.01
CA SER A 127 2.66 50.24 -32.70
C SER A 127 1.32 49.74 -32.12
N THR A 128 1.08 50.10 -30.86
CA THR A 128 -0.14 50.69 -30.26
C THR A 128 -1.53 50.41 -30.86
N GLY A 129 -2.44 49.94 -30.00
CA GLY A 129 -3.90 50.07 -30.18
C GLY A 129 -4.67 49.57 -28.96
N PHE A 130 -4.91 50.46 -27.99
CA PHE A 130 -5.83 50.25 -26.86
C PHE A 130 -7.25 50.60 -27.35
N THR A 131 -8.25 49.75 -27.15
CA THR A 131 -9.66 50.11 -27.35
C THR A 131 -10.52 49.49 -26.26
N THR A 132 -11.04 50.37 -25.40
CA THR A 132 -12.12 50.12 -24.44
C THR A 132 -13.43 50.54 -25.11
N THR A 133 -14.42 49.64 -25.09
CA THR A 133 -15.79 49.82 -25.61
C THR A 133 -16.66 50.62 -24.60
N PRO A 134 -17.84 51.15 -25.00
CA PRO A 134 -18.52 52.30 -24.38
C PRO A 134 -19.17 52.04 -23.02
#